data_AF-A0A1A0K309-F1
#
_entry.id   AF-A0A1A0K309-F1
#
_cell.length_a   1.000
_cell.length_b   1.000
_cell.length_c   1.000
_cell.angle_alpha   90.00
_cell.angle_beta   90.00
_cell.angle_gamma   90.00
#
_symmetry.space_group_name_H-M   'P 1'
#
loop_
_entity.id
_entity.type
_entity.pdbx_description
1 polymer ?
#
loop_
_entity_poly.entity_id
_entity_poly.type
_entity_poly.pdbx_seq_one_letter_code
_entity_poly.pdbx_strand_id
1 'polypeptide(L)'
;MTPAESGPEKKKRVAKPRRRFDHLGPEAITAFVDGEMTRKSEHNARVHLVLCESCRADVHRQRRAAQALRSCNGDQQVQVPESLLHRLRGIADVSNDSQSDDARCEKTQSDLLRRLEKLGRTVLRNRSD
;
A
#
# COMPACT_ATOMS: atom_id res chain seq x y z
N MET A 1 -24.86 60.76 7.64
CA MET A 1 -23.73 60.25 6.84
C MET A 1 -22.73 59.64 7.81
N THR A 2 -22.80 58.33 8.01
CA THR A 2 -21.86 57.54 8.81
C THR A 2 -21.45 56.32 7.99
N PRO A 3 -20.20 55.84 8.16
CA PRO A 3 -19.45 55.23 7.07
C PRO A 3 -19.59 53.71 7.01
N ALA A 4 -19.24 53.19 5.83
CA ALA A 4 -19.33 51.82 5.38
C ALA A 4 -18.58 50.82 6.28
N GLU A 5 -19.24 49.71 6.58
CA GLU A 5 -18.64 48.55 7.23
C GLU A 5 -17.87 47.72 6.18
N SER A 6 -16.56 47.66 6.37
CA SER A 6 -15.63 46.86 5.58
C SER A 6 -15.71 45.39 5.96
N GLY A 7 -15.98 44.53 4.97
CA GLY A 7 -16.08 43.08 5.14
C GLY A 7 -14.74 42.40 5.48
N PRO A 8 -14.77 41.16 6.03
CA PRO A 8 -13.61 40.52 6.62
C PRO A 8 -12.62 40.01 5.55
N GLU A 9 -11.38 40.50 5.64
CA GLU A 9 -10.23 40.09 4.83
C GLU A 9 -9.88 38.61 5.03
N LYS A 10 -9.92 37.84 3.93
CA LYS A 10 -9.54 36.43 3.89
C LYS A 10 -8.01 36.30 4.03
N LYS A 11 -7.55 35.99 5.24
CA LYS A 11 -6.13 35.71 5.53
C LYS A 11 -5.67 34.45 4.79
N LYS A 12 -4.86 34.63 3.74
CA LYS A 12 -4.21 33.55 3.00
C LYS A 12 -3.28 32.78 3.95
N ARG A 13 -3.57 31.49 4.19
CA ARG A 13 -2.73 30.62 5.03
C ARG A 13 -1.42 30.34 4.31
N VAL A 14 -0.33 30.95 4.77
CA VAL A 14 1.02 30.64 4.28
C VAL A 14 1.42 29.26 4.80
N ALA A 15 1.66 28.32 3.89
CA ALA A 15 2.09 26.98 4.24
C ALA A 15 3.53 27.03 4.80
N LYS A 16 3.71 26.59 6.06
CA LYS A 16 5.04 26.50 6.69
C LYS A 16 5.90 25.46 5.94
N PRO A 17 7.20 25.73 5.74
CA PRO A 17 8.12 24.76 5.17
C PRO A 17 8.25 23.56 6.11
N ARG A 18 8.05 22.35 5.58
CA ARG A 18 8.17 21.10 6.34
C ARG A 18 9.63 20.89 6.72
N ARG A 19 9.95 20.98 8.01
CA ARG A 19 11.27 20.62 8.55
C ARG A 19 11.44 19.11 8.40
N ARG A 20 12.64 18.67 8.03
CA ARG A 20 12.97 17.24 7.84
C ARG A 20 12.96 16.40 9.12
N PHE A 21 12.63 17.01 10.27
CA PHE A 21 12.71 16.40 11.60
C PHE A 21 11.40 16.49 12.39
N ASP A 22 10.30 16.95 11.79
CA ASP A 22 9.01 16.89 12.47
C ASP A 22 8.45 15.46 12.34
N HIS A 23 8.08 14.87 13.47
CA HIS A 23 7.42 13.56 13.54
C HIS A 23 6.16 13.53 12.68
N LEU A 24 5.71 12.33 12.28
CA LEU A 24 4.40 12.20 11.65
C LEU A 24 3.34 12.76 12.60
N GLY A 25 2.50 13.66 12.09
CA GLY A 25 1.33 14.12 12.83
C GLY A 25 0.38 12.95 13.12
N PRO A 26 -0.47 13.04 14.16
CA PRO A 26 -1.38 11.96 14.53
C PRO A 26 -2.29 11.53 13.37
N GLU A 27 -2.78 12.48 12.57
CA GLU A 27 -3.58 12.19 11.36
C GLU A 27 -2.81 11.45 10.27
N ALA A 28 -1.49 11.65 10.19
CA ALA A 28 -0.67 10.91 9.24
C ALA A 28 -0.43 9.48 9.72
N ILE A 29 -0.40 9.25 11.04
CA ILE A 29 -0.24 7.93 11.63
C ILE A 29 -1.51 7.09 11.45
N THR A 30 -2.68 7.66 11.71
CA THR A 30 -3.98 7.00 11.47
C THR A 30 -4.14 6.64 9.99
N ALA A 31 -4.00 7.62 9.09
CA ALA A 31 -4.08 7.40 7.65
C ALA A 31 -3.05 6.36 7.13
N PHE A 32 -1.86 6.29 7.74
CA PHE A 32 -0.88 5.28 7.39
C PHE A 32 -1.27 3.87 7.85
N VAL A 33 -1.86 3.74 9.05
CA VAL A 33 -2.34 2.45 9.58
C VAL A 33 -3.56 1.96 8.79
N ASP A 34 -4.45 2.86 8.42
CA ASP A 34 -5.69 2.54 7.70
C ASP A 34 -5.48 2.38 6.18
N GLY A 35 -4.29 2.72 5.68
CA GLY A 35 -3.94 2.60 4.25
C GLY A 35 -4.56 3.68 3.37
N GLU A 36 -5.00 4.78 3.95
CA GLU A 36 -5.70 5.88 3.26
C GLU A 36 -4.74 6.96 2.70
N MET A 37 -3.44 6.71 2.74
CA MET A 37 -2.44 7.63 2.20
C MET A 37 -2.34 7.56 0.67
N THR A 38 -2.06 8.71 0.04
CA THR A 38 -1.58 8.71 -1.36
C THR A 38 -0.23 7.99 -1.46
N ARG A 39 0.05 7.32 -2.59
CA ARG A 39 1.30 6.55 -2.78
C ARG A 39 2.57 7.30 -2.41
N LYS A 40 2.66 8.59 -2.78
CA LYS A 40 3.81 9.45 -2.46
C LYS A 40 3.92 9.71 -0.95
N SER A 41 2.79 9.95 -0.29
CA SER A 41 2.75 10.17 1.15
C SER A 41 3.12 8.91 1.93
N GLU A 42 2.60 7.76 1.49
CA GLU A 42 2.88 6.48 2.09
C GLU A 42 4.38 6.11 1.97
N HIS A 43 4.98 6.31 0.80
CA HIS A 43 6.43 6.09 0.62
C HIS A 43 7.25 6.94 1.59
N ASN A 44 6.94 8.22 1.71
CA ASN A 44 7.64 9.12 2.63
C ASN A 44 7.45 8.70 4.10
N ALA A 45 6.25 8.27 4.48
CA ALA A 45 5.97 7.73 5.80
C ALA A 45 6.83 6.48 6.09
N ARG A 46 6.90 5.53 5.14
CA ARG A 46 7.74 4.33 5.27
C ARG A 46 9.21 4.69 5.50
N VAL A 47 9.76 5.61 4.71
CA VAL A 47 11.14 6.09 4.88
C VAL A 47 11.35 6.72 6.26
N HIS A 48 10.40 7.55 6.72
CA HIS A 48 10.49 8.15 8.05
C HIS A 48 10.46 7.10 9.17
N LEU A 49 9.61 6.08 9.08
CA LEU A 49 9.51 5.01 10.07
C LEU A 49 10.77 4.17 10.22
N VAL A 50 11.61 4.09 9.17
CA VAL A 50 12.93 3.45 9.26
C VAL A 50 13.88 4.28 10.12
N LEU A 51 13.81 5.61 10.00
CA LEU A 51 14.72 6.55 10.66
C LEU A 51 14.27 6.97 12.06
N CYS A 52 12.98 6.83 12.38
CA CYS A 52 12.36 7.41 13.56
C CYS A 52 11.64 6.35 14.41
N GLU A 53 12.20 6.02 15.57
CA GLU A 53 11.65 5.02 16.48
C GLU A 53 10.35 5.47 17.16
N SER A 54 10.21 6.76 17.48
CA SER A 54 8.99 7.26 18.15
C SER A 54 7.75 7.10 17.26
N CYS A 55 7.85 7.48 15.99
CA CYS A 55 6.75 7.29 15.03
C CYS A 55 6.46 5.80 14.77
N ARG A 56 7.48 4.94 14.85
CA ARG A 56 7.29 3.48 14.78
C ARG A 56 6.48 2.98 15.97
N ALA A 57 6.83 3.41 17.18
CA ALA A 57 6.08 3.09 18.40
C ALA A 57 4.63 3.57 18.32
N ASP A 58 4.38 4.76 17.79
CA ASP A 58 3.02 5.30 17.61
C ASP A 58 2.19 4.47 16.62
N VAL A 59 2.77 4.08 15.48
CA VAL A 59 2.12 3.18 14.52
C VAL A 59 1.78 1.84 15.16
N HIS A 60 2.70 1.27 15.97
CA HIS A 60 2.42 0.03 16.70
C HIS A 60 1.29 0.19 17.71
N ARG A 61 1.24 1.30 18.46
CA ARG A 61 0.15 1.61 19.38
C ARG A 61 -1.19 1.68 18.66
N GLN A 62 -1.24 2.41 17.54
CA GLN A 62 -2.47 2.55 16.76
C GLN A 62 -2.93 1.21 16.15
N ARG A 63 -2.01 0.39 15.65
CA ARG A 63 -2.33 -0.97 15.15
C ARG A 63 -2.89 -1.87 16.24
N ARG A 64 -2.31 -1.84 17.45
CA ARG A 64 -2.81 -2.61 18.60
C ARG A 64 -4.21 -2.15 19.01
N ALA A 65 -4.44 -0.84 19.07
CA ALA A 65 -5.76 -0.28 19.36
C ALA A 65 -6.80 -0.74 18.32
N ALA A 66 -6.49 -0.63 17.02
CA ALA A 66 -7.36 -1.08 15.95
C ALA A 66 -7.64 -2.60 16.00
N GLN A 67 -6.63 -3.41 16.36
CA GLN A 67 -6.81 -4.84 16.55
C GLN A 67 -7.72 -5.15 17.73
N ALA A 68 -7.52 -4.50 18.87
CA ALA A 68 -8.36 -4.71 20.05
C ALA A 68 -9.85 -4.42 19.74
N LEU A 69 -10.13 -3.33 19.01
CA LEU A 69 -11.49 -3.00 18.58
C LEU A 69 -12.09 -4.08 17.68
N ARG A 70 -11.31 -4.62 16.73
CA ARG A 70 -11.77 -5.73 15.86
C ARG A 70 -12.04 -7.01 16.64
N SER A 71 -11.19 -7.34 17.61
CA SER A 71 -11.36 -8.52 18.45
C SER A 71 -12.62 -8.43 19.31
N CYS A 72 -12.86 -7.29 19.97
CA CYS A 72 -14.08 -7.09 20.77
C CYS A 72 -15.37 -7.15 19.92
N ASN A 73 -15.33 -6.68 18.67
CA ASN A 73 -16.49 -6.72 17.78
C ASN A 73 -16.81 -8.11 17.21
N GLY A 74 -15.82 -9.02 17.18
CA GLY A 74 -15.98 -10.38 16.66
C GLY A 74 -16.84 -11.27 17.55
N ASP A 75 -16.87 -11.01 18.85
CA ASP A 75 -17.47 -11.92 19.83
C ASP A 75 -18.97 -11.68 20.08
N GLN A 76 -19.53 -10.53 19.66
CA GLN A 76 -20.84 -10.12 20.21
C GLN A 76 -21.95 -9.68 19.25
N GLN A 77 -21.71 -9.33 17.96
CA GLN A 77 -22.86 -8.85 17.16
C GLN A 77 -22.79 -8.82 15.62
N VAL A 78 -21.65 -9.09 14.99
CA VAL A 78 -21.53 -9.01 13.52
C VAL A 78 -21.31 -10.41 12.94
N GLN A 79 -22.40 -11.17 12.81
CA GLN A 79 -22.40 -12.43 12.07
C GLN A 79 -22.64 -12.16 10.58
N VAL A 80 -21.78 -12.72 9.73
CA VAL A 80 -21.94 -12.59 8.27
C VAL A 80 -23.09 -13.52 7.83
N PRO A 81 -24.10 -13.02 7.09
CA PRO A 81 -25.16 -13.87 6.56
C PRO A 81 -24.61 -14.97 5.64
N GLU A 82 -25.11 -16.20 5.78
CA GLU A 82 -24.67 -17.35 5.00
C GLU A 82 -24.82 -17.13 3.48
N SER A 83 -25.89 -16.47 3.06
CA SER A 83 -26.14 -16.10 1.66
C SER A 83 -25.04 -15.21 1.08
N LEU A 84 -24.44 -14.31 1.89
CA LEU A 84 -23.33 -13.47 1.47
C LEU A 84 -22.04 -14.29 1.35
N LEU A 85 -21.79 -15.20 2.29
CA LEU A 85 -20.64 -16.12 2.21
C LEU A 85 -20.69 -16.99 0.96
N HIS A 86 -21.87 -17.52 0.61
CA HIS A 86 -22.06 -18.30 -0.60
C HIS A 86 -21.73 -17.49 -1.87
N ARG A 87 -22.23 -16.24 -1.95
CA ARG A 87 -21.92 -15.35 -3.08
C ARG A 87 -20.45 -14.97 -3.16
N LEU A 88 -19.80 -14.70 -2.03
CA LEU A 88 -18.36 -14.41 -1.99
C LEU A 88 -17.51 -15.58 -2.49
N ARG A 89 -17.86 -16.83 -2.12
CA ARG A 89 -17.18 -18.03 -2.62
C ARG A 89 -17.27 -18.14 -4.14
N GLY A 90 -18.45 -17.86 -4.72
CA GLY A 90 -18.61 -17.86 -6.18
C GLY A 90 -17.73 -16.84 -6.92
N ILE A 91 -17.39 -15.70 -6.30
CA ILE A 91 -16.47 -14.71 -6.89
C ILE A 91 -15.03 -15.24 -6.97
N ALA A 92 -14.59 -16.01 -5.97
CA ALA A 92 -13.27 -16.64 -5.98
C ALA A 92 -13.15 -17.67 -7.11
N ASP A 93 -14.19 -18.46 -7.33
CA ASP A 93 -14.21 -19.50 -8.36
C ASP A 93 -14.14 -18.91 -9.78
N VAL A 94 -14.89 -17.85 -10.08
CA VAL A 94 -14.84 -17.19 -11.41
C VAL A 94 -13.49 -16.50 -11.68
N SER A 95 -12.79 -16.08 -10.63
CA SER A 95 -11.48 -15.43 -10.75
C SER A 95 -10.36 -16.43 -11.03
N ASN A 96 -10.53 -17.69 -10.63
CA ASN A 96 -9.56 -18.76 -10.87
C ASN A 96 -9.62 -19.26 -12.33
N ASP A 97 -10.78 -19.18 -12.97
CA ASP A 97 -10.97 -19.56 -14.39
C ASP A 97 -10.30 -18.59 -15.37
N SER A 98 -9.94 -17.38 -14.89
CA SER A 98 -9.28 -16.35 -15.69
C SER A 98 -7.77 -16.28 -15.47
N GLN A 99 -7.19 -17.03 -14.52
CA GLN A 99 -5.74 -17.11 -14.33
C GLN A 99 -5.13 -18.19 -15.23
N SER A 100 -5.27 -17.99 -16.54
CA SER A 100 -4.36 -18.52 -17.56
C SER A 100 -3.56 -17.39 -18.20
N ASP A 101 -3.15 -16.41 -17.37
CA ASP A 101 -2.27 -15.30 -17.77
C ASP A 101 -0.78 -15.58 -17.45
N ASP A 102 -0.41 -16.85 -17.24
CA ASP A 102 1.00 -17.28 -17.21
C ASP A 102 1.71 -17.14 -18.58
N ALA A 103 0.97 -16.84 -19.65
CA ALA A 103 1.56 -16.68 -20.99
C ALA A 103 2.51 -15.47 -21.13
N ARG A 104 2.57 -14.53 -20.17
CA ARG A 104 3.45 -13.35 -20.25
C ARG A 104 4.76 -13.48 -19.49
N CYS A 105 4.87 -14.38 -18.51
CA CYS A 105 6.15 -14.76 -17.88
C CYS A 105 6.76 -15.99 -18.56
N GLU A 106 5.94 -16.93 -19.03
CA GLU A 106 6.41 -18.16 -19.65
C GLU A 106 7.16 -17.90 -20.97
N LYS A 107 6.75 -16.89 -21.75
CA LYS A 107 7.48 -16.48 -22.97
C LYS A 107 8.86 -15.91 -22.65
N THR A 108 8.97 -15.02 -21.66
CA THR A 108 10.26 -14.41 -21.31
C THR A 108 11.22 -15.43 -20.70
N GLN A 109 10.73 -16.36 -19.89
CA GLN A 109 11.53 -17.49 -19.39
C GLN A 109 11.92 -18.45 -20.52
N SER A 110 11.00 -18.81 -21.41
CA SER A 110 11.27 -19.70 -22.55
C SER A 110 12.27 -19.10 -23.54
N ASP A 111 12.18 -17.78 -23.80
CA ASP A 111 13.13 -17.06 -24.66
C ASP A 111 14.54 -17.04 -24.05
N LEU A 112 14.64 -16.86 -22.73
CA LEU A 112 15.92 -16.93 -22.02
C LEU A 112 16.52 -18.34 -22.08
N LEU A 113 15.73 -19.39 -21.84
CA LEU A 113 16.19 -20.78 -21.93
C LEU A 113 16.67 -21.13 -23.35
N ARG A 114 15.92 -20.72 -24.38
CA ARG A 114 16.32 -20.92 -25.78
C ARG A 114 17.60 -20.18 -26.14
N ARG A 115 17.84 -19.00 -25.53
CA ARG A 115 19.06 -18.22 -25.72
C ARG A 115 20.26 -18.86 -25.02
N LEU A 116 20.06 -19.43 -23.83
CA LEU A 116 21.08 -20.19 -23.10
C LEU A 116 21.48 -21.48 -23.83
N GLU A 117 20.53 -22.21 -24.41
CA GLU A 117 20.83 -23.40 -25.23
C GLU A 117 21.69 -23.07 -26.45
N LYS A 118 21.38 -21.98 -27.15
CA LYS A 118 22.19 -21.51 -28.28
C LYS A 118 23.61 -21.16 -27.85
N LEU A 119 23.77 -20.49 -26.71
CA LEU A 119 25.08 -20.12 -26.18
C LEU A 119 25.89 -21.35 -25.76
N GLY A 120 25.26 -22.36 -25.14
CA GLY A 120 25.90 -23.62 -24.78
C GLY A 120 26.45 -24.37 -25.99
N ARG A 121 25.69 -24.45 -27.10
CA ARG A 121 26.15 -25.07 -28.34
C ARG A 121 27.35 -24.35 -28.96
N THR A 122 27.38 -23.02 -28.90
CA THR A 122 28.54 -22.25 -29.39
C THR A 122 29.78 -22.44 -28.54
N VAL A 123 29.63 -22.51 -27.22
CA VAL A 123 30.76 -22.69 -26.30
C VAL A 123 31.33 -24.09 -26.38
N LEU A 124 30.50 -25.14 -26.53
CA LEU A 124 30.98 -26.51 -26.72
C LEU A 124 31.73 -26.68 -28.04
N ARG A 125 31.31 -25.96 -29.09
CA ARG A 125 31.97 -26.01 -30.40
C ARG A 125 33.33 -25.32 -30.37
N ASN A 126 33.46 -24.19 -29.69
CA ASN A 126 34.72 -23.45 -29.53
C ASN A 126 35.74 -24.13 -28.58
N ARG A 127 35.36 -25.23 -27.91
CA ARG A 127 36.26 -26.00 -27.03
C ARG A 127 36.82 -27.26 -27.68
N SER A 128 36.46 -27.52 -28.94
CA SER A 128 36.89 -28.68 -29.72
C SER A 128 37.88 -28.33 -30.86
N ASP A 129 38.34 -27.07 -30.89
CA ASP A 129 39.53 -26.58 -31.61
C ASP A 129 40.65 -26.32 -30.58
#